data_AF-A0A7Y2NTH3-F1
#
_entry.id   AF-A0A7Y2NTH3-F1
#
_cell.length_a   1.000
_cell.length_b   1.000
_cell.length_c   1.000
_cell.angle_alpha   90.00
_cell.angle_beta   90.00
_cell.angle_gamma   90.00
#
_symmetry.space_group_name_H-M   'P 1'
#
loop_
_entity.id
_entity.type
_entity.pdbx_description
1 polymer ?
#
loop_
_entity_poly.entity_id
_entity_poly.type
_entity_poly.pdbx_seq_one_letter_code
_entity_poly.pdbx_strand_id
1 'polypeptide(L)' 'LPSEDGFYSDVIAHKNVMRVVALSGGYSREEANDLLARNPGMTASFSRALTEGLSAQQSDDEFNAMIASTIDSIYRASIT' A
#
# COMPACT_ATOMS: atom_id res chain seq x y z
N LEU A 1 0.28 -3.93 -8.61
CA LEU A 1 -0.90 -3.12 -8.98
C LEU A 1 -1.18 -3.38 -10.44
N PRO A 2 -2.42 -3.75 -10.82
CA PRO A 2 -2.76 -4.02 -12.21
C PRO A 2 -2.88 -2.73 -13.02
N SER A 3 -2.68 -2.81 -14.34
CA SER A 3 -2.89 -1.68 -15.26
C SER A 3 -4.37 -1.38 -15.50
N GLU A 4 -5.24 -2.39 -15.33
CA GLU A 4 -6.69 -2.27 -15.38
C GLU A 4 -7.24 -2.32 -13.96
N ASP A 5 -8.05 -1.33 -13.59
CA ASP A 5 -8.66 -1.26 -12.27
C ASP A 5 -9.54 -2.48 -12.01
N GLY A 6 -9.38 -3.12 -10.86
CA GLY A 6 -10.18 -4.28 -10.46
C GLY A 6 -9.88 -5.57 -11.24
N PHE A 7 -8.80 -5.64 -12.02
CA PHE A 7 -8.46 -6.81 -12.84
C PHE A 7 -8.43 -8.15 -12.07
N TYR A 8 -8.07 -8.12 -10.78
CA TYR A 8 -8.00 -9.31 -9.93
C TYR A 8 -9.27 -9.58 -9.09
N SER A 9 -10.39 -8.93 -9.37
CA SER A 9 -11.63 -9.08 -8.57
C SER A 9 -12.09 -10.53 -8.44
N ASP A 10 -12.06 -11.30 -9.53
CA ASP A 10 -12.46 -12.71 -9.52
C ASP A 10 -11.52 -13.58 -8.66
N VAL A 11 -10.22 -13.26 -8.67
CA VAL A 11 -9.22 -13.94 -7.82
C VAL A 11 -9.45 -13.60 -6.36
N ILE A 12 -9.75 -12.34 -6.05
CA ILE A 12 -10.07 -11.89 -4.68
C ILE A 12 -11.33 -12.59 -4.15
N ALA A 13 -12.35 -12.78 -4.99
CA ALA A 13 -13.60 -13.44 -4.60
C ALA A 13 -13.49 -14.98 -4.50
N HIS A 14 -12.40 -15.58 -4.98
CA HIS A 14 -12.28 -17.03 -5.05
C HIS A 14 -12.11 -17.65 -3.66
N LYS A 15 -12.95 -18.65 -3.33
CA LYS A 15 -13.01 -19.29 -1.99
C LYS A 15 -11.70 -19.86 -1.43
N ASN A 16 -10.75 -20.18 -2.31
CA ASN A 16 -9.44 -20.73 -1.92
C ASN A 16 -8.34 -19.64 -1.85
N VAL A 17 -8.68 -18.37 -2.08
CA VAL A 17 -7.76 -17.24 -1.95
C VAL A 17 -8.05 -16.55 -0.63
N MET A 18 -7.07 -16.53 0.29
CA MET A 18 -7.25 -15.89 1.60
C MET A 18 -7.18 -14.37 1.52
N ARG A 19 -6.19 -13.84 0.80
CA ARG A 19 -5.98 -12.40 0.59
C ARG A 19 -5.12 -12.18 -0.64
N VAL A 20 -5.39 -11.10 -1.37
CA VAL A 20 -4.49 -10.59 -2.41
C VAL A 20 -3.77 -9.37 -1.86
N VAL A 21 -2.44 -9.39 -1.95
CA VAL A 21 -1.59 -8.27 -1.53
C VAL A 21 -0.76 -7.75 -2.68
N ALA A 22 -0.52 -6.43 -2.69
CA ALA A 22 0.14 -5.73 -3.78
C ALA A 22 1.53 -5.21 -3.38
N LEU A 23 2.51 -5.44 -4.24
CA LEU A 23 3.79 -4.73 -4.21
C LEU A 23 3.66 -3.32 -4.82
N SER A 24 4.48 -2.38 -4.36
CA SER A 24 4.51 -1.01 -4.90
C SER A 24 5.24 -0.90 -6.24
N GLY A 25 6.07 -1.88 -6.62
CA GLY A 25 6.56 -2.03 -8.00
C GLY A 25 7.50 -0.94 -8.51
N GLY A 26 7.96 -0.04 -7.65
CA GLY A 26 8.79 1.11 -8.05
C GLY A 26 8.01 2.42 -8.16
N TYR A 27 6.69 2.41 -7.99
CA TYR A 27 5.91 3.62 -7.77
C TYR A 27 6.29 4.28 -6.44
N SER A 28 6.13 5.61 -6.40
CA SER A 28 6.12 6.35 -5.13
C SER A 28 5.00 5.84 -4.22
N ARG A 29 5.11 6.12 -2.91
CA ARG A 29 4.03 5.78 -1.98
C ARG A 29 2.67 6.35 -2.40
N GLU A 30 2.63 7.60 -2.84
CA GLU A 30 1.39 8.28 -3.25
C GLU A 30 0.76 7.59 -4.45
N GLU A 31 1.52 7.40 -5.53
CA GLU A 31 1.02 6.70 -6.73
C GLU A 31 0.58 5.27 -6.44
N ALA A 32 1.34 4.55 -5.59
CA ALA A 32 1.00 3.18 -5.22
C ALA A 32 -0.31 3.11 -4.40
N ASN A 33 -0.54 4.07 -3.50
CA ASN A 33 -1.79 4.17 -2.74
C ASN A 33 -2.98 4.49 -3.66
N ASP A 34 -2.82 5.45 -4.58
CA ASP A 34 -3.87 5.84 -5.52
C ASP A 34 -4.29 4.70 -6.45
N LEU A 35 -3.33 3.92 -6.92
CA LEU A 35 -3.60 2.72 -7.72
C LEU A 35 -4.20 1.59 -6.87
N LEU A 36 -3.75 1.43 -5.63
CA LEU A 36 -4.28 0.40 -4.72
C LEU A 36 -5.75 0.66 -4.40
N ALA A 37 -6.12 1.91 -4.12
CA ALA A 37 -7.49 2.31 -3.78
C ALA A 37 -8.52 2.03 -4.90
N ARG A 38 -8.05 1.80 -6.14
CA ARG A 38 -8.88 1.42 -7.30
C ARG A 38 -9.11 -0.09 -7.42
N ASN A 39 -8.58 -0.88 -6.48
CA ASN A 39 -8.64 -2.33 -6.50
C ASN A 39 -9.28 -2.86 -5.19
N PRO A 40 -10.62 -2.78 -5.06
CA PRO A 40 -11.32 -3.14 -3.83
C PRO A 40 -10.97 -4.56 -3.33
N GLY A 41 -10.67 -4.67 -2.03
CA GLY A 41 -10.31 -5.94 -1.40
C GLY A 41 -8.84 -6.39 -1.58
N MET A 42 -8.03 -5.63 -2.34
CA MET A 42 -6.58 -5.78 -2.39
C MET A 42 -5.90 -4.96 -1.28
N THR A 43 -4.82 -5.47 -0.68
CA THR A 43 -4.11 -4.76 0.41
C THR A 43 -2.65 -4.53 0.08
N ALA A 44 -2.05 -3.45 0.58
CA ALA A 44 -0.63 -3.20 0.39
C ALA A 44 0.26 -4.27 1.05
N SER A 45 1.35 -4.61 0.39
CA SER A 45 2.53 -5.28 0.93
C SER A 45 3.76 -4.54 0.41
N PHE A 46 3.94 -3.32 0.91
CA PHE A 46 4.96 -2.39 0.45
C PHE A 46 6.21 -2.49 1.32
N SER A 47 7.39 -2.48 0.68
CA SER A 47 8.69 -2.39 1.37
C SER A 47 9.26 -0.97 1.28
N ARG A 48 9.85 -0.59 0.15
CA ARG A 48 10.47 0.73 -0.05
C ARG A 48 9.48 1.88 0.13
N ALA A 49 8.25 1.73 -0.36
CA ALA A 49 7.23 2.76 -0.20
C ALA A 49 6.77 2.95 1.27
N LEU A 50 6.89 1.91 2.12
CA LEU A 50 6.63 2.02 3.56
C LEU A 50 7.72 2.83 4.27
N THR A 51 8.97 2.73 3.81
CA THR A 51 10.12 3.40 4.44
C THR A 51 10.52 4.70 3.73
N GLU A 52 9.82 5.09 2.67
CA GLU A 52 10.10 6.30 1.90
C GLU A 52 9.98 7.55 2.79
N GLY A 53 11.04 8.37 2.79
CA GLY A 53 11.15 9.57 3.63
C GLY A 53 11.70 9.31 5.04
N LEU A 54 11.90 8.05 5.45
CA LEU A 54 12.57 7.74 6.72
C LEU A 54 14.09 7.78 6.58
N SER A 55 14.75 8.25 7.63
CA SER A 55 16.21 8.35 7.69
C SER A 55 16.73 8.11 9.10
N ALA A 56 17.95 7.58 9.20
CA ALA A 56 18.68 7.44 10.46
C ALA A 56 19.14 8.78 11.07
N GLN A 57 18.98 9.90 10.36
CA GLN A 57 19.31 11.24 10.85
C GLN A 57 18.11 11.99 11.46
N GLN A 58 16.90 11.42 11.38
CA GLN A 58 15.71 12.01 11.98
C GLN A 58 15.76 11.91 13.50
N SER A 59 15.13 12.86 14.18
CA SER A 59 14.74 12.65 15.57
C SER A 59 13.68 11.55 15.68
N ASP A 60 13.56 10.94 16.87
CA ASP A 60 12.54 9.92 17.13
C ASP A 60 11.12 10.44 16.83
N ASP A 61 10.84 11.71 17.17
CA ASP A 61 9.53 12.33 16.93
C ASP A 61 9.22 12.49 15.43
N GLU A 62 10.19 12.94 14.64
CA GLU A 62 10.05 13.06 13.18
C GLU A 62 9.87 11.69 12.52
N PHE A 63 10.67 10.71 12.94
CA PHE A 63 10.57 9.33 12.46
C PHE A 63 9.19 8.75 12.77
N ASN A 64 8.75 8.87 14.02
CA ASN A 64 7.46 8.33 14.48
C ASN A 64 6.27 9.01 13.78
N ALA A 65 6.32 10.33 13.60
CA ALA A 65 5.28 11.05 12.86
C ALA A 65 5.23 10.62 11.38
N MET A 66 6.40 10.44 10.75
CA MET A 66 6.50 10.02 9.36
C MET A 66 6.00 8.58 9.15
N ILE A 67 6.43 7.62 9.97
CA ILE A 67 5.97 6.23 9.83
C ILE A 67 4.49 6.10 10.18
N ALA A 68 3.97 6.85 11.15
CA ALA A 68 2.54 6.84 11.49
C ALA A 68 1.67 7.34 10.34
N SER A 69 2.00 8.51 9.76
CA SER A 69 1.28 9.05 8.60
C SER A 69 1.39 8.15 7.37
N THR A 70 2.55 7.53 7.17
CA THR A 70 2.78 6.55 6.10
C THR A 70 1.87 5.34 6.27
N ILE A 71 1.83 4.75 7.47
CA ILE A 71 0.96 3.60 7.79
C ILE A 71 -0.51 3.97 7.59
N ASP A 72 -0.96 5.13 8.07
CA ASP A 72 -2.36 5.56 7.92
C ASP A 72 -2.75 5.70 6.43
N SER A 73 -1.89 6.32 5.62
CA SER A 73 -2.16 6.48 4.19
C SER A 73 -2.27 5.14 3.45
N ILE A 74 -1.35 4.20 3.73
CA ILE A 74 -1.34 2.87 3.14
C ILE A 74 -2.55 2.06 3.62
N TYR A 75 -2.91 2.18 4.90
CA TYR A 75 -4.07 1.54 5.47
C TYR A 75 -5.36 2.01 4.79
N ARG A 76 -5.56 3.33 4.67
CA ARG A 76 -6.73 3.92 4.00
C ARG A 76 -6.89 3.42 2.57
N ALA A 77 -5.79 3.31 1.82
CA ALA A 77 -5.81 2.74 0.48
C ALA A 77 -6.07 1.21 0.46
N SER A 78 -5.72 0.50 1.53
CA SER A 78 -5.84 -0.97 1.63
C SER A 78 -7.22 -1.47 2.08
N ILE A 79 -8.10 -0.56 2.53
CA ILE A 79 -9.43 -0.90 3.06
C ILE A 79 -10.59 -0.44 2.16
N THR A 80 -10.27 0.10 0.98
CA THR A 80 -11.25 0.32 -0.10
C THR A 80 -11.75 -1.02 -0.64
#